data_AF-A0A2Z2MAE2-F1
#
_entry.id   AF-A0A2Z2MAE2-F1
#
_cell.length_a   1.000
_cell.length_b   1.000
_cell.length_c   1.000
_cell.angle_alpha   90.00
_cell.angle_beta   90.00
_cell.angle_gamma   90.00
#
_symmetry.space_group_name_H-M   'P 1'
#
loop_
_entity.id
_entity.type
_entity.pdbx_description
1 polymer ?
#
loop_
_entity_poly.entity_id
_entity_poly.type
_entity_poly.pdbx_seq_one_letter_code
_entity_poly.pdbx_strand_id
1 'polypeptide(L)'
;MVRKIVALVLILTVFSAGCLVQIGSKPSASRGFSVNVTAAPFNVPVNITAVMVNVSVNFVGYRHLTVHYSYPVIFIKVGGSVYNVSTFRLSNDVYMVPSYSIPAYEHNESGVPLSLTAFLNNGSIVLVDIEVSGVPNETVDMVVNYEVEKNGTHYVVRPLGWSLEKITLWGEVFNLAMELHEPIQIANAPAVRFVNGTYIVPSVCKVKNGNTVVSYKYSIGDVYIVGPAGRGFVGKVYFPCEKMSE
;
A
#
# COMPACT_ATOMS: atom_id res chain seq x y z
N MET A 1 61.80 -0.03 18.44
CA MET A 1 61.17 -1.31 18.05
C MET A 1 59.68 -1.19 18.36
N VAL A 2 58.89 -0.88 17.33
CA VAL A 2 57.48 -0.45 17.45
C VAL A 2 56.60 -1.69 17.55
N ARG A 3 55.90 -1.88 18.68
CA ARG A 3 54.85 -2.90 18.81
C ARG A 3 53.61 -2.42 18.04
N LYS A 4 53.33 -3.08 16.92
CA LYS A 4 52.11 -2.90 16.13
C LYS A 4 50.93 -3.49 16.92
N ILE A 5 50.04 -2.64 17.39
CA ILE A 5 48.68 -3.03 17.76
C ILE A 5 47.91 -3.07 16.44
N VAL A 6 47.46 -4.27 16.06
CA VAL A 6 46.58 -4.47 14.91
C VAL A 6 45.20 -3.96 15.32
N ALA A 7 44.80 -2.81 14.78
CA ALA A 7 43.42 -2.37 14.85
C ALA A 7 42.59 -3.30 13.96
N LEU A 8 41.71 -4.09 14.58
CA LEU A 8 40.69 -4.86 13.90
C LEU A 8 39.69 -3.85 13.31
N VAL A 9 39.84 -3.52 12.03
CA VAL A 9 38.88 -2.69 11.30
C VAL A 9 37.63 -3.54 11.08
N LEU A 10 36.61 -3.27 11.89
CA LEU A 10 35.27 -3.81 11.67
C LEU A 10 34.65 -3.03 10.51
N ILE A 11 34.84 -3.54 9.28
CA ILE A 11 34.15 -3.02 8.10
C ILE A 11 32.71 -3.52 8.19
N LEU A 12 31.83 -2.65 8.67
CA LEU A 12 30.38 -2.82 8.55
C LEU A 12 30.00 -2.36 7.13
N THR A 13 30.11 -3.26 6.15
CA THR A 13 29.46 -3.09 4.85
C THR A 13 27.96 -3.24 5.07
N VAL A 14 27.28 -2.12 5.32
CA VAL A 14 25.84 -2.04 5.13
C VAL A 14 25.60 -2.05 3.62
N PHE A 15 25.02 -3.14 3.13
CA PHE A 15 24.55 -3.24 1.75
C PHE A 15 23.47 -2.18 1.52
N SER A 16 23.85 -1.04 0.92
CA SER A 16 22.90 -0.17 0.22
C SER A 16 22.66 -0.77 -1.16
N ALA A 17 21.67 -1.64 -1.28
CA ALA A 17 21.01 -1.91 -2.55
C ALA A 17 19.83 -0.93 -2.67
N GLY A 18 19.69 -0.10 -3.70
CA GLY A 18 20.53 0.11 -4.87
C GLY A 18 20.19 1.46 -5.52
N CYS A 19 21.15 1.97 -6.29
CA CYS A 19 20.98 3.07 -7.22
C CYS A 19 19.90 2.77 -8.26
N LEU A 20 19.08 3.76 -8.58
CA LEU A 20 18.33 3.82 -9.83
C LEU A 20 19.33 3.91 -11.00
N VAL A 21 19.59 2.78 -11.65
CA VAL A 21 20.25 2.73 -12.95
C VAL A 21 19.17 2.82 -14.02
N GLN A 22 19.25 3.84 -14.85
CA GLN A 22 18.47 3.97 -16.08
C GLN A 22 19.00 2.91 -17.07
N ILE A 23 18.25 1.82 -17.28
CA ILE A 23 18.56 0.79 -18.28
C ILE A 23 17.46 0.77 -19.34
N GLY A 24 17.90 0.80 -20.60
CA GLY A 24 17.09 0.96 -21.78
C GLY A 24 15.96 -0.06 -21.94
N SER A 25 14.96 0.43 -22.64
CA SER A 25 13.79 -0.27 -23.17
C SER A 25 14.12 -1.65 -23.78
N LYS A 26 13.71 -2.71 -23.08
CA LYS A 26 13.29 -3.97 -23.70
C LYS A 26 11.79 -4.15 -23.41
N PRO A 27 10.98 -4.57 -24.39
CA PRO A 27 9.55 -4.73 -24.18
C PRO A 27 9.33 -5.96 -23.29
N SER A 28 8.97 -5.74 -22.03
CA SER A 28 8.55 -6.79 -21.12
C SER A 28 7.22 -7.33 -21.62
N ALA A 29 7.20 -8.56 -22.13
CA ALA A 29 5.96 -9.28 -22.40
C ALA A 29 5.18 -9.38 -21.08
N SER A 30 4.03 -8.70 -20.99
CA SER A 30 3.18 -8.74 -19.81
C SER A 30 2.65 -10.16 -19.61
N ARG A 31 3.22 -10.91 -18.65
CA ARG A 31 2.57 -12.14 -18.18
C ARG A 31 1.26 -11.73 -17.50
N GLY A 32 0.14 -12.29 -17.96
CA GLY A 32 -1.18 -12.07 -17.36
C GLY A 32 -1.21 -12.51 -15.90
N PHE A 33 -2.15 -11.96 -15.12
CA PHE A 33 -2.40 -12.35 -13.74
C PHE A 33 -2.57 -13.88 -13.59
N SER A 34 -1.90 -14.46 -12.59
CA SER A 34 -2.10 -15.87 -12.22
C SER A 34 -2.12 -16.04 -10.70
N VAL A 35 -2.93 -17.01 -10.27
CA VAL A 35 -3.08 -17.40 -8.86
C VAL A 35 -2.95 -18.90 -8.78
N ASN A 36 -2.06 -19.36 -7.90
CA ASN A 36 -1.95 -20.75 -7.52
C ASN A 36 -2.39 -20.89 -6.06
N VAL A 37 -3.22 -21.89 -5.76
CA VAL A 37 -3.80 -22.12 -4.43
C VAL A 37 -3.50 -23.53 -4.00
N THR A 38 -2.85 -23.68 -2.86
CA THR A 38 -2.61 -24.97 -2.22
C THR A 38 -3.20 -24.94 -0.82
N ALA A 39 -3.97 -25.96 -0.47
CA ALA A 39 -4.60 -26.06 0.85
C ALA A 39 -4.23 -27.39 1.52
N ALA A 40 -3.84 -27.32 2.79
CA ALA A 40 -3.43 -28.47 3.59
C ALA A 40 -4.11 -28.44 4.97
N PRO A 41 -4.60 -29.59 5.48
CA PRO A 41 -4.38 -30.95 4.98
C PRO A 41 -5.38 -31.42 3.91
N PHE A 42 -6.38 -30.63 3.57
CA PHE A 42 -7.37 -30.95 2.52
C PHE A 42 -7.85 -29.68 1.84
N ASN A 43 -8.47 -29.83 0.67
CA ASN A 43 -8.96 -28.72 -0.12
C ASN A 43 -10.11 -27.99 0.58
N VAL A 44 -10.08 -26.66 0.51
CA VAL A 44 -11.15 -25.79 1.01
C VAL A 44 -11.74 -25.05 -0.19
N PRO A 45 -13.08 -24.93 -0.30
CA PRO A 45 -13.71 -24.19 -1.38
C PRO A 45 -13.45 -22.70 -1.22
N VAL A 46 -12.41 -22.20 -1.89
CA VAL A 46 -12.09 -20.77 -2.00
C VAL A 46 -12.00 -20.38 -3.46
N ASN A 47 -12.55 -19.21 -3.80
CA ASN A 47 -12.40 -18.57 -5.09
C ASN A 47 -11.63 -17.26 -4.89
N ILE A 48 -10.62 -17.03 -5.72
CA ILE A 48 -9.70 -15.90 -5.56
C ILE A 48 -9.72 -15.07 -6.83
N THR A 49 -9.84 -13.75 -6.64
CA THR A 49 -9.66 -12.76 -7.70
C THR A 49 -8.79 -11.61 -7.19
N ALA A 50 -8.26 -10.79 -8.07
CA ALA A 50 -7.54 -9.59 -7.69
C ALA A 50 -7.93 -8.41 -8.58
N VAL A 51 -7.85 -7.23 -7.99
CA VAL A 51 -8.12 -5.95 -8.63
C VAL A 51 -6.95 -5.02 -8.38
N MET A 52 -6.56 -4.25 -9.39
CA MET A 52 -5.64 -3.13 -9.23
C MET A 52 -6.43 -1.88 -8.85
N VAL A 53 -6.20 -1.35 -7.65
CA VAL A 53 -6.75 -0.06 -7.21
C VAL A 53 -5.76 1.04 -7.57
N ASN A 54 -6.09 1.84 -8.57
CA ASN A 54 -5.32 3.01 -8.95
C ASN A 54 -5.88 4.25 -8.25
N VAL A 55 -5.01 5.09 -7.71
CA VAL A 55 -5.39 6.32 -7.02
C VAL A 55 -4.63 7.48 -7.64
N SER A 56 -5.35 8.34 -8.34
CA SER A 56 -4.83 9.58 -8.94
C SER A 56 -5.12 10.75 -8.00
N VAL A 57 -4.05 11.32 -7.45
CA VAL A 57 -4.14 12.37 -6.43
C VAL A 57 -3.73 13.70 -7.05
N ASN A 58 -4.71 14.59 -7.19
CA ASN A 58 -4.54 15.92 -7.74
C ASN A 58 -4.35 16.93 -6.62
N PHE A 59 -3.22 17.61 -6.64
CA PHE A 59 -2.94 18.78 -5.82
C PHE A 59 -3.16 20.02 -6.68
N VAL A 60 -4.02 20.92 -6.23
CA VAL A 60 -4.38 22.17 -6.92
C VAL A 60 -4.09 23.38 -6.03
N GLY A 61 -3.83 24.56 -6.60
CA GLY A 61 -3.53 25.77 -5.83
C GLY A 61 -2.09 26.24 -6.01
N TYR A 62 -1.25 26.16 -4.97
CA TYR A 62 0.14 26.64 -4.99
C TYR A 62 0.93 26.11 -6.20
N ARG A 63 0.80 24.81 -6.47
CA ARG A 63 1.26 24.15 -7.69
C ARG A 63 0.31 23.04 -8.07
N HIS A 64 0.03 22.94 -9.37
CA HIS A 64 -0.73 21.85 -9.92
C HIS A 64 0.18 20.63 -10.12
N LEU A 65 -0.11 19.55 -9.40
CA LEU A 65 0.64 18.31 -9.48
C LEU A 65 -0.30 17.12 -9.34
N THR A 66 -0.11 16.11 -10.18
CA THR A 66 -0.80 14.83 -10.05
C THR A 66 0.20 13.73 -9.68
N VAL A 67 -0.19 12.90 -8.72
CA VAL A 67 0.59 11.73 -8.27
C VAL A 67 -0.29 10.50 -8.39
N HIS A 68 0.26 9.42 -8.95
CA HIS A 68 -0.45 8.16 -9.12
C HIS A 68 0.10 7.09 -8.17
N TYR A 69 -0.80 6.32 -7.58
CA TYR A 69 -0.52 5.13 -6.78
C TYR A 69 -1.28 3.94 -7.34
N SER A 70 -0.69 2.76 -7.26
CA SER A 70 -1.34 1.51 -7.70
C SER A 70 -1.17 0.45 -6.62
N TYR A 71 -2.28 -0.13 -6.17
CA TYR A 71 -2.31 -1.12 -5.10
C TYR A 71 -3.01 -2.39 -5.60
N PRO A 72 -2.31 -3.52 -5.72
CA PRO A 72 -2.97 -4.80 -5.95
C PRO A 72 -3.73 -5.21 -4.68
N VAL A 73 -4.96 -5.66 -4.85
CA VAL A 73 -5.80 -6.17 -3.75
C VAL A 73 -6.33 -7.54 -4.16
N ILE A 74 -6.20 -8.51 -3.25
CA ILE A 74 -6.70 -9.87 -3.46
C ILE A 74 -7.98 -10.05 -2.67
N PHE A 75 -8.99 -10.60 -3.33
CA PHE A 75 -10.28 -10.94 -2.75
C PHE A 75 -10.44 -12.46 -2.72
N ILE A 76 -11.02 -12.96 -1.63
CA ILE A 76 -11.26 -14.37 -1.41
C ILE A 76 -12.74 -14.54 -1.10
N LYS A 77 -13.45 -15.27 -1.96
CA LYS A 77 -14.81 -15.74 -1.68
C LYS A 77 -14.76 -17.17 -1.17
N VAL A 78 -15.34 -17.42 -0.01
CA VAL A 78 -15.32 -18.74 0.63
C VAL A 78 -16.65 -19.47 0.41
N GLY A 79 -16.58 -20.80 0.33
CA GLY A 79 -17.79 -21.65 0.31
C GLY A 79 -18.42 -21.79 1.69
N GLY A 80 -19.67 -22.26 1.73
CA GLY A 80 -20.47 -22.34 2.97
C GLY A 80 -19.93 -23.25 4.08
N SER A 81 -18.87 -24.03 3.84
CA SER A 81 -18.19 -24.84 4.86
C SER A 81 -17.17 -24.05 5.70
N VAL A 82 -16.82 -22.83 5.28
CA VAL A 82 -15.87 -21.93 5.94
C VAL A 82 -16.65 -20.85 6.69
N TYR A 83 -16.41 -20.68 8.00
CA TYR A 83 -16.99 -19.54 8.73
C TYR A 83 -16.04 -18.35 8.85
N ASN A 84 -14.72 -18.58 8.73
CA ASN A 84 -13.76 -17.48 8.80
C ASN A 84 -12.45 -17.75 8.05
N VAL A 85 -11.78 -16.67 7.67
CA VAL A 85 -10.40 -16.66 7.16
C VAL A 85 -9.61 -15.62 7.95
N SER A 86 -8.32 -15.84 8.18
CA SER A 86 -7.43 -14.93 8.89
C SER A 86 -7.06 -13.67 8.08
N THR A 87 -8.06 -12.93 7.61
CA THR A 87 -7.89 -11.68 6.86
C THR A 87 -9.15 -10.79 6.99
N PHE A 88 -9.19 -9.65 6.30
CA PHE A 88 -10.26 -8.65 6.45
C PHE A 88 -11.56 -9.13 5.84
N ARG A 89 -12.59 -9.34 6.66
CA ARG A 89 -13.94 -9.67 6.19
C ARG A 89 -14.63 -8.43 5.63
N LEU A 90 -15.09 -8.50 4.38
CA LEU A 90 -15.85 -7.42 3.72
C LEU A 90 -17.35 -7.71 3.66
N SER A 91 -17.74 -8.98 3.50
CA SER A 91 -19.15 -9.42 3.52
C SER A 91 -19.30 -10.78 4.22
N ASN A 92 -20.43 -11.45 4.02
CA ASN A 92 -20.70 -12.74 4.66
C ASN A 92 -19.68 -13.80 4.28
N ASP A 93 -19.25 -13.84 3.02
CA ASP A 93 -18.33 -14.85 2.50
C ASP A 93 -17.17 -14.25 1.68
N VAL A 94 -17.08 -12.92 1.58
CA VAL A 94 -15.97 -12.23 0.91
C VAL A 94 -15.00 -11.63 1.92
N TYR A 95 -13.73 -11.91 1.67
CA TYR A 95 -12.57 -11.49 2.44
C TYR A 95 -11.56 -10.78 1.54
N MET A 96 -10.71 -9.95 2.14
CA MET A 96 -9.71 -9.16 1.44
C MET A 96 -8.35 -9.33 2.09
N VAL A 97 -7.32 -9.62 1.29
CA VAL A 97 -5.92 -9.53 1.69
C VAL A 97 -5.39 -8.16 1.28
N PRO A 98 -4.87 -7.36 2.23
CA PRO A 98 -4.48 -5.99 1.97
C PRO A 98 -3.16 -5.90 1.19
N SER A 99 -2.97 -4.80 0.46
CA SER A 99 -1.84 -4.64 -0.46
C SER A 99 -0.47 -4.65 0.24
N TYR A 100 -0.38 -4.25 1.51
CA TYR A 100 0.90 -4.27 2.24
C TYR A 100 1.40 -5.69 2.51
N SER A 101 0.52 -6.70 2.47
CA SER A 101 0.91 -8.10 2.54
C SER A 101 1.50 -8.59 1.22
N ILE A 102 1.40 -7.78 0.16
CA ILE A 102 1.95 -8.03 -1.17
C ILE A 102 3.18 -7.13 -1.33
N PRO A 103 4.41 -7.61 -1.04
CA PRO A 103 5.62 -6.83 -1.26
C PRO A 103 5.66 -6.26 -2.68
N ALA A 104 6.23 -5.05 -2.78
CA ALA A 104 6.20 -4.19 -3.95
C ALA A 104 6.28 -5.00 -5.24
N TYR A 105 5.20 -4.87 -6.02
CA TYR A 105 4.93 -5.59 -7.24
C TYR A 105 5.90 -5.29 -8.40
N GLU A 106 7.02 -4.65 -8.11
CA GLU A 106 8.07 -4.39 -9.08
C GLU A 106 8.70 -5.72 -9.49
N HIS A 107 8.14 -6.29 -10.56
CA HIS A 107 8.79 -7.28 -11.43
C HIS A 107 9.33 -8.53 -10.74
N ASN A 108 8.70 -9.01 -9.65
CA ASN A 108 9.07 -10.32 -9.12
C ASN A 108 8.48 -11.44 -9.99
N GLU A 109 9.37 -12.12 -10.71
CA GLU A 109 9.09 -13.34 -11.46
C GLU A 109 8.67 -14.51 -10.55
N SER A 110 8.91 -14.39 -9.23
CA SER A 110 8.86 -15.47 -8.26
C SER A 110 7.53 -15.64 -7.51
N GLY A 111 6.50 -14.88 -7.87
CA GLY A 111 5.23 -14.87 -7.14
C GLY A 111 5.34 -14.28 -5.72
N VAL A 112 4.21 -13.86 -5.17
CA VAL A 112 4.12 -13.45 -3.76
C VAL A 112 3.42 -14.56 -2.99
N PRO A 113 4.12 -15.27 -2.07
CA PRO A 113 3.49 -16.26 -1.22
C PRO A 113 2.72 -15.58 -0.08
N LEU A 114 1.46 -15.97 0.07
CA LEU A 114 0.57 -15.57 1.15
C LEU A 114 0.07 -16.84 1.84
N SER A 115 0.17 -16.92 3.16
CA SER A 115 -0.38 -18.03 3.92
C SER A 115 -1.49 -17.52 4.82
N LEU A 116 -2.68 -18.12 4.69
CA LEU A 116 -3.88 -17.75 5.43
C LEU A 116 -4.44 -18.97 6.15
N THR A 117 -5.08 -18.74 7.29
CA THR A 117 -5.79 -19.76 8.04
C THR A 117 -7.28 -19.70 7.73
N ALA A 118 -7.84 -20.79 7.20
CA ALA A 118 -9.27 -20.99 7.04
C ALA A 118 -9.84 -21.81 8.20
N PHE A 119 -10.93 -21.33 8.78
CA PHE A 119 -11.64 -21.96 9.89
C PHE A 119 -12.97 -22.51 9.40
N LEU A 120 -13.20 -23.81 9.61
CA LEU A 120 -14.34 -24.54 9.06
C LEU A 120 -15.44 -24.74 10.10
N ASN A 121 -16.68 -24.85 9.64
CA ASN A 121 -17.87 -25.00 10.51
C ASN A 121 -17.80 -26.25 11.40
N ASN A 122 -17.03 -27.27 10.99
CA ASN A 122 -16.83 -28.50 11.75
C ASN A 122 -15.71 -28.39 12.82
N GLY A 123 -15.15 -27.19 13.03
CA GLY A 123 -14.06 -26.93 13.97
C GLY A 123 -12.65 -27.21 13.45
N SER A 124 -12.51 -27.70 12.21
CA SER A 124 -11.21 -27.93 11.60
C SER A 124 -10.54 -26.63 11.15
N ILE A 125 -9.21 -26.65 11.10
CA ILE A 125 -8.38 -25.53 10.66
C ILE A 125 -7.55 -26.01 9.45
N VAL A 126 -7.50 -25.19 8.40
CA VAL A 126 -6.76 -25.46 7.17
C VAL A 126 -5.85 -24.28 6.86
N LEU A 127 -4.61 -24.56 6.46
CA LEU A 127 -3.73 -23.55 5.91
C LEU A 127 -3.97 -23.47 4.40
N VAL A 128 -4.24 -22.25 3.93
CA VAL A 128 -4.46 -21.90 2.53
C VAL A 128 -3.29 -21.03 2.09
N ASP A 129 -2.40 -21.62 1.31
CA ASP A 129 -1.28 -20.94 0.70
C ASP A 129 -1.70 -20.46 -0.70
N ILE A 130 -1.46 -19.19 -0.96
CA ILE A 130 -1.82 -18.48 -2.19
C ILE A 130 -0.54 -17.90 -2.75
N GLU A 131 -0.22 -18.23 -4.00
CA GLU A 131 0.87 -17.64 -4.74
C GLU A 131 0.30 -16.80 -5.88
N VAL A 132 0.59 -15.50 -5.86
CA VAL A 132 0.06 -14.54 -6.84
C VAL A 132 1.20 -13.98 -7.69
N SER A 133 1.03 -13.95 -9.01
CA SER A 133 2.00 -13.34 -9.94
C SER A 133 1.32 -12.64 -11.12
N GLY A 134 2.03 -11.68 -11.76
CA GLY A 134 1.52 -10.92 -12.91
C GLY A 134 0.46 -9.87 -12.53
N VAL A 135 0.05 -9.04 -13.50
CA VAL A 135 -0.81 -7.84 -13.30
C VAL A 135 -2.32 -8.16 -13.31
N PRO A 136 -3.12 -7.86 -12.25
CA PRO A 136 -4.57 -7.94 -12.30
C PRO A 136 -5.12 -7.28 -13.54
N ASN A 137 -6.00 -7.99 -14.23
CA ASN A 137 -6.64 -7.48 -15.44
C ASN A 137 -7.76 -6.48 -15.09
N GLU A 138 -8.39 -6.66 -13.92
CA GLU A 138 -9.42 -5.75 -13.43
C GLU A 138 -8.77 -4.56 -12.72
N THR A 139 -9.19 -3.36 -13.10
CA THR A 139 -8.70 -2.10 -12.54
C THR A 139 -9.87 -1.24 -12.07
N VAL A 140 -9.67 -0.52 -10.96
CA VAL A 140 -10.59 0.51 -10.47
C VAL A 140 -9.80 1.77 -10.18
N ASP A 141 -10.31 2.91 -10.66
CA ASP A 141 -9.57 4.18 -10.63
C ASP A 141 -10.25 5.20 -9.72
N MET A 142 -9.60 5.56 -8.61
CA MET A 142 -10.03 6.62 -7.70
C MET A 142 -9.36 7.93 -8.04
N VAL A 143 -10.11 9.03 -8.04
CA VAL A 143 -9.55 10.38 -8.11
C VAL A 143 -9.71 11.06 -6.76
N VAL A 144 -8.62 11.60 -6.23
CA VAL A 144 -8.60 12.35 -4.97
C VAL A 144 -8.10 13.75 -5.24
N ASN A 145 -8.80 14.76 -4.74
CA ASN A 145 -8.45 16.16 -4.96
C ASN A 145 -8.11 16.85 -3.63
N TYR A 146 -6.98 17.55 -3.61
CA TYR A 146 -6.52 18.39 -2.52
C TYR A 146 -6.25 19.81 -3.01
N GLU A 147 -6.74 20.80 -2.29
CA GLU A 147 -6.26 22.17 -2.38
C GLU A 147 -4.99 22.30 -1.53
N VAL A 148 -3.98 22.98 -2.07
CA VAL A 148 -2.70 23.23 -1.42
C VAL A 148 -2.40 24.72 -1.44
N GLU A 149 -2.12 25.27 -0.27
CA GLU A 149 -1.65 26.63 -0.07
C GLU A 149 -0.28 26.60 0.61
N LYS A 150 0.66 27.45 0.19
CA LYS A 150 1.94 27.60 0.86
C LYS A 150 1.87 28.75 1.86
N ASN A 151 2.14 28.46 3.12
CA ASN A 151 2.17 29.44 4.21
C ASN A 151 3.51 29.36 4.95
N GLY A 152 4.47 30.19 4.52
CA GLY A 152 5.83 30.21 5.06
C GLY A 152 6.54 28.86 4.89
N THR A 153 6.87 28.21 6.00
CA THR A 153 7.57 26.91 6.06
C THR A 153 6.61 25.71 6.08
N HIS A 154 5.32 25.92 5.82
CA HIS A 154 4.32 24.87 5.81
C HIS A 154 3.45 24.94 4.55
N TYR A 155 2.87 23.79 4.21
CA TYR A 155 1.79 23.64 3.26
C TYR A 155 0.49 23.38 4.04
N VAL A 156 -0.56 24.11 3.70
CA VAL A 156 -1.92 23.84 4.16
C VAL A 156 -2.59 23.01 3.07
N VAL A 157 -2.92 21.76 3.39
CA VAL A 157 -3.41 20.76 2.45
C VAL A 157 -4.84 20.40 2.85
N ARG A 158 -5.81 20.90 2.08
CA ARG A 158 -7.26 20.74 2.33
C ARG A 158 -7.84 19.70 1.38
N PRO A 159 -8.48 18.63 1.88
CA PRO A 159 -9.20 17.69 1.02
C PRO A 159 -10.39 18.41 0.38
N LEU A 160 -10.49 18.36 -0.94
CA LEU A 160 -11.65 18.87 -1.69
C LEU A 160 -12.71 17.80 -1.89
N GLY A 161 -12.29 16.53 -1.92
CA GLY A 161 -13.15 15.37 -2.10
C GLY A 161 -12.49 14.33 -2.99
N TRP A 162 -13.18 13.21 -3.15
CA TRP A 162 -12.72 12.08 -3.96
C TRP A 162 -13.89 11.43 -4.69
N SER A 163 -13.59 10.77 -5.81
CA SER A 163 -14.58 9.94 -6.48
C SER A 163 -14.90 8.72 -5.60
N LEU A 164 -16.20 8.41 -5.48
CA LEU A 164 -16.66 7.17 -4.86
C LEU A 164 -16.76 6.12 -5.97
N GLU A 165 -15.74 5.29 -6.07
CA GLU A 165 -15.74 4.16 -6.99
C GLU A 165 -16.38 2.92 -6.38
N LYS A 166 -16.84 2.03 -7.25
CA LYS A 166 -17.46 0.76 -6.89
C LYS A 166 -16.71 -0.40 -7.51
N ILE A 167 -16.53 -1.44 -6.72
CA ILE A 167 -16.00 -2.72 -7.15
C ILE A 167 -17.14 -3.73 -7.08
N THR A 168 -17.45 -4.40 -8.19
CA THR A 168 -18.48 -5.45 -8.22
C THR A 168 -17.81 -6.80 -8.41
N LEU A 169 -17.87 -7.66 -7.38
CA LEU A 169 -17.29 -9.00 -7.42
C LEU A 169 -18.33 -10.01 -6.98
N TRP A 170 -18.48 -11.09 -7.75
CA TRP A 170 -19.46 -12.16 -7.47
C TRP A 170 -20.90 -11.66 -7.21
N GLY A 171 -21.29 -10.56 -7.87
CA GLY A 171 -22.61 -9.95 -7.71
C GLY A 171 -22.77 -9.05 -6.47
N GLU A 172 -21.72 -8.89 -5.67
CA GLU A 172 -21.67 -8.00 -4.51
C GLU A 172 -20.95 -6.69 -4.85
N VAL A 173 -21.44 -5.58 -4.30
CA VAL A 173 -20.86 -4.25 -4.52
C VAL A 173 -20.10 -3.80 -3.27
N PHE A 174 -18.85 -3.42 -3.47
CA PHE A 174 -17.97 -2.83 -2.47
C PHE A 174 -17.63 -1.40 -2.88
N ASN A 175 -17.55 -0.49 -1.93
CA ASN A 175 -17.20 0.91 -2.21
C ASN A 175 -15.73 1.15 -1.91
N LEU A 176 -15.07 1.93 -2.76
CA LEU A 176 -13.77 2.48 -2.45
C LEU A 176 -13.95 3.81 -1.72
N ALA A 177 -13.23 3.98 -0.61
CA ALA A 177 -13.31 5.15 0.23
C ALA A 177 -11.93 5.62 0.67
N MET A 178 -11.85 6.91 1.01
CA MET A 178 -10.68 7.47 1.68
C MET A 178 -11.07 7.88 3.09
N GLU A 179 -10.19 7.60 4.05
CA GLU A 179 -10.30 8.09 5.42
C GLU A 179 -9.12 9.00 5.74
N LEU A 180 -9.44 10.10 6.43
CA LEU A 180 -8.46 11.06 6.89
C LEU A 180 -8.18 10.79 8.36
N HIS A 181 -6.91 10.56 8.68
CA HIS A 181 -6.48 10.29 10.05
C HIS A 181 -5.48 11.33 10.53
N GLU A 182 -5.45 11.51 11.85
CA GLU A 182 -4.37 12.26 12.50
C GLU A 182 -3.03 11.55 12.25
N PRO A 183 -2.00 12.27 11.78
CA PRO A 183 -0.70 11.67 11.52
C PRO A 183 -0.04 11.17 12.79
N ILE A 184 0.47 9.94 12.75
CA ILE A 184 1.31 9.40 13.81
C ILE A 184 2.61 10.20 13.86
N GLN A 185 2.88 10.80 15.02
CA GLN A 185 4.11 11.56 15.23
C GLN A 185 5.27 10.62 15.55
N ILE A 186 6.32 10.70 14.73
CA ILE A 186 7.58 10.00 14.98
C ILE A 186 8.51 10.98 15.70
N ALA A 187 9.19 10.51 16.74
CA ALA A 187 10.17 11.32 17.46
C ALA A 187 11.20 11.91 16.49
N ASN A 188 11.47 13.21 16.63
CA ASN A 188 12.41 13.99 15.79
C ASN A 188 11.99 14.15 14.32
N ALA A 189 10.77 13.79 13.93
CA ALA A 189 10.22 14.16 12.62
C ALA A 189 9.60 15.57 12.66
N PRO A 190 9.67 16.34 11.57
CA PRO A 190 8.85 17.55 11.43
C PRO A 190 7.37 17.21 11.63
N ALA A 191 6.71 17.92 12.55
CA ALA A 191 5.36 17.60 12.95
C ALA A 191 4.34 17.94 11.85
N VAL A 192 3.51 16.96 11.49
CA VAL A 192 2.31 17.19 10.66
C VAL A 192 1.12 17.31 11.57
N ARG A 193 0.32 18.37 11.42
CA ARG A 193 -0.91 18.57 12.20
C ARG A 193 -2.13 18.30 11.34
N PHE A 194 -3.18 17.76 11.95
CA PHE A 194 -4.49 17.65 11.32
C PHE A 194 -5.48 18.45 12.17
N VAL A 195 -6.03 19.53 11.60
CA VAL A 195 -6.91 20.47 12.31
C VAL A 195 -8.11 20.74 11.42
N ASN A 196 -9.31 20.50 11.93
CA ASN A 196 -10.59 20.75 11.23
C ASN A 196 -10.61 20.20 9.78
N GLY A 197 -10.18 18.95 9.60
CA GLY A 197 -10.17 18.32 8.27
C GLY A 197 -9.02 18.74 7.37
N THR A 198 -8.08 19.56 7.84
CA THR A 198 -6.97 20.10 7.05
C THR A 198 -5.63 19.63 7.58
N TYR A 199 -4.73 19.23 6.69
CA TYR A 199 -3.34 18.90 7.05
C TYR A 199 -2.46 20.16 6.99
N ILE A 200 -1.63 20.34 8.01
CA ILE A 200 -0.54 21.32 8.03
C ILE A 200 0.76 20.53 7.93
N VAL A 201 1.37 20.54 6.75
CA VAL A 201 2.53 19.72 6.40
C VAL A 201 3.77 20.61 6.34
N PRO A 202 4.87 20.26 7.03
CA PRO A 202 6.13 21.00 6.91
C PRO A 202 6.66 20.98 5.47
N SER A 203 7.27 22.09 5.03
CA SER A 203 7.90 22.15 3.70
C SER A 203 9.25 21.44 3.64
N VAL A 204 9.74 20.96 4.79
CA VAL A 204 11.02 20.26 4.91
C VAL A 204 10.83 18.80 4.57
N CYS A 205 11.37 18.36 3.44
CA CYS A 205 11.22 16.97 2.98
C CYS A 205 12.40 16.08 3.41
N LYS A 206 13.55 16.70 3.68
CA LYS A 206 14.80 16.03 4.03
C LYS A 206 15.48 16.75 5.20
N VAL A 207 15.99 15.99 6.15
CA VAL A 207 16.81 16.50 7.26
C VAL A 207 18.15 15.77 7.26
N LYS A 208 19.24 16.52 7.37
CA LYS A 208 20.59 15.97 7.52
C LYS A 208 20.96 15.91 9.00
N ASN A 209 21.34 14.73 9.47
CA ASN A 209 21.88 14.51 10.82
C ASN A 209 23.25 13.85 10.71
N GLY A 210 24.32 14.63 10.88
CA GLY A 210 25.69 14.20 10.61
C GLY A 210 25.87 13.81 9.14
N ASN A 211 26.22 12.55 8.90
CA ASN A 211 26.39 11.98 7.56
C ASN A 211 25.12 11.34 6.99
N THR A 212 24.04 11.26 7.77
CA THR A 212 22.78 10.62 7.36
C THR A 212 21.79 11.66 6.86
N VAL A 213 21.15 11.40 5.71
CA VAL A 213 20.01 12.18 5.21
C VAL A 213 18.75 11.36 5.39
N VAL A 214 17.80 11.88 6.17
CA VAL A 214 16.49 11.27 6.38
C VAL A 214 15.48 11.99 5.49
N SER A 215 14.75 11.23 4.65
CA SER A 215 13.66 11.76 3.83
C SER A 215 12.32 11.39 4.45
N TYR A 216 11.44 12.36 4.62
CA TYR A 216 10.14 12.18 5.27
C TYR A 216 9.04 12.06 4.23
N LYS A 217 8.16 11.06 4.40
CA LYS A 217 6.92 10.91 3.64
C LYS A 217 5.74 11.16 4.56
N TYR A 218 4.92 12.15 4.22
CA TYR A 218 3.78 12.56 5.04
C TYR A 218 2.51 11.94 4.48
N SER A 219 1.89 11.01 5.23
CA SER A 219 0.60 10.43 4.85
C SER A 219 -0.50 11.46 5.02
N ILE A 220 -1.36 11.60 4.01
CA ILE A 220 -2.48 12.56 3.98
C ILE A 220 -3.82 11.89 3.67
N GLY A 221 -3.90 10.56 3.74
CA GLY A 221 -5.14 9.82 3.61
C GLY A 221 -4.88 8.33 3.46
N ASP A 222 -5.80 7.53 3.94
CA ASP A 222 -5.77 6.07 3.86
C ASP A 222 -6.92 5.58 2.98
N VAL A 223 -6.62 4.67 2.06
CA VAL A 223 -7.57 4.13 1.09
C VAL A 223 -8.10 2.81 1.63
N TYR A 224 -9.41 2.60 1.56
CA TYR A 224 -10.11 1.42 2.04
C TYR A 224 -11.11 0.91 1.02
N ILE A 225 -11.30 -0.40 1.00
CA ILE A 225 -12.48 -1.02 0.40
C ILE A 225 -13.47 -1.31 1.52
N VAL A 226 -14.71 -0.88 1.35
CA VAL A 226 -15.78 -0.94 2.34
C VAL A 226 -16.89 -1.84 1.81
N GLY A 227 -17.15 -2.92 2.55
CA GLY A 227 -18.27 -3.82 2.33
C GLY A 227 -19.28 -3.76 3.48
N PRO A 228 -20.38 -4.53 3.38
CA PRO A 228 -21.45 -4.51 4.38
C PRO A 228 -21.03 -5.04 5.77
N ALA A 229 -20.02 -5.92 5.84
CA ALA A 229 -19.57 -6.53 7.10
C ALA A 229 -18.31 -5.88 7.68
N GLY A 230 -17.63 -5.01 6.92
CA GLY A 230 -16.38 -4.42 7.35
C GLY A 230 -15.63 -3.66 6.26
N ARG A 231 -14.42 -3.24 6.60
CA ARG A 231 -13.52 -2.50 5.71
C ARG A 231 -12.14 -3.15 5.70
N GLY A 232 -11.49 -3.13 4.54
CA GLY A 232 -10.13 -3.61 4.35
C GLY A 232 -9.22 -2.46 3.93
N PHE A 233 -8.06 -2.35 4.57
CA PHE A 233 -7.06 -1.33 4.24
C PHE A 233 -6.36 -1.64 2.90
N VAL A 234 -6.33 -0.66 2.00
CA VAL A 234 -5.70 -0.77 0.68
C VAL A 234 -4.33 -0.12 0.68
N GLY A 235 -4.22 1.16 1.05
CA GLY A 235 -2.96 1.89 0.87
C GLY A 235 -2.99 3.29 1.46
N LYS A 236 -1.87 4.01 1.35
CA LYS A 236 -1.70 5.39 1.86
C LYS A 236 -1.39 6.35 0.74
N VAL A 237 -2.08 7.49 0.72
CA VAL A 237 -1.74 8.64 -0.11
C VAL A 237 -0.74 9.52 0.64
N TYR A 238 0.32 9.95 -0.04
CA TYR A 238 1.37 10.77 0.55
C TYR A 238 1.43 12.16 -0.07
N PHE A 239 1.75 13.17 0.73
CA PHE A 239 2.04 14.51 0.23
C PHE A 239 3.40 14.51 -0.50
N PRO A 240 3.47 14.98 -1.77
CA PRO A 240 4.68 14.95 -2.59
C PRO A 240 5.61 16.14 -2.27
N CYS A 241 6.13 16.17 -1.04
CA CYS A 241 6.90 17.29 -0.51
C CYS A 241 8.05 17.73 -1.44
N GLU A 242 8.86 16.78 -1.93
CA GLU A 242 10.02 17.11 -2.77
C GLU A 242 9.62 17.84 -4.06
N LYS A 243 8.61 17.32 -4.77
CA LYS A 243 8.08 17.92 -6.00
C LYS A 243 7.43 19.28 -5.78
N MET A 244 6.90 19.53 -4.58
CA MET A 244 6.34 20.84 -4.21
C MET A 244 7.43 21.88 -3.91
N SER A 245 8.62 21.42 -3.53
CA SER A 245 9.76 22.27 -3.14
C SER A 245 10.71 22.65 -4.27
N GLU A 246 10.73 21.88 -5.37
CA GLU A 246 11.46 22.19 -6.61
C GLU A 246 11.02 23.51 -7.25
#